data_AF-A0A7C7S622-F1
#
_entry.id   AF-A0A7C7S622-F1
#
_cell.length_a   1.000
_cell.length_b   1.000
_cell.length_c   1.000
_cell.angle_alpha   90.00
_cell.angle_beta   90.00
_cell.angle_gamma   90.00
#
_symmetry.space_group_name_H-M   'P 1'
#
loop_
_entity.id
_entity.type
_entity.pdbx_description
1 polymer ?
#
loop_
_entity_poly.entity_id
_entity_poly.type
_entity_poly.pdbx_seq_one_letter_code
_entity_poly.pdbx_strand_id
1 'polypeptide(L)'
;MTGADQQDTITLRLPPSRAFADLSRVGLAALLRIHRIDPGDIGDLATSVHEIAREMTGGGSEVVVEFRITDTEIVVDLTGDGRTIRISSPRA
;
A
#
# COMPACT_ATOMS: atom_id res chain seq x y z
N MET A 1 27.43 -6.17 11.39
CA MET A 1 26.61 -5.27 10.56
C MET A 1 25.17 -5.72 10.64
N THR A 2 24.41 -5.20 11.60
CA THR A 2 22.98 -5.48 11.77
C THR A 2 22.21 -4.45 10.95
N GLY A 3 21.44 -4.92 9.97
CA GLY A 3 20.80 -4.11 8.93
C GLY A 3 19.71 -3.18 9.48
N ALA A 4 20.11 -1.96 9.83
CA ALA A 4 19.23 -0.91 10.32
C ALA A 4 18.64 0.00 9.21
N ASP A 5 18.76 -0.36 7.93
CA ASP A 5 18.34 0.51 6.82
C ASP A 5 17.71 -0.22 5.61
N GLN A 6 17.40 -1.52 5.73
CA GLN A 6 16.61 -2.17 4.68
C GLN A 6 15.15 -1.76 4.85
N GLN A 7 14.77 -0.68 4.17
CA GLN A 7 13.37 -0.34 3.90
C GLN A 7 12.79 -1.40 2.97
N ASP A 8 12.48 -2.57 3.54
CA ASP A 8 11.91 -3.70 2.81
C ASP A 8 10.65 -3.21 2.09
N THR A 9 10.71 -3.20 0.77
CA THR A 9 9.62 -2.74 -0.09
C THR A 9 8.92 -3.97 -0.64
N ILE A 10 7.63 -4.08 -0.36
CA ILE A 10 6.79 -5.15 -0.90
C ILE A 10 6.00 -4.60 -2.08
N THR A 11 6.18 -5.20 -3.25
CA THR A 11 5.51 -4.77 -4.48
C THR A 11 4.35 -5.70 -4.82
N LEU A 12 3.17 -5.11 -5.03
CA LEU A 12 2.00 -5.77 -5.60
C LEU A 12 1.71 -5.14 -6.96
N ARG A 13 1.75 -5.95 -8.03
CA ARG A 13 1.36 -5.51 -9.38
C ARG A 13 -0.07 -5.96 -9.66
N LEU A 14 -0.94 -5.00 -9.90
CA LEU A 14 -2.35 -5.21 -10.18
C LEU A 14 -2.61 -5.05 -11.69
N PRO A 15 -3.31 -6.01 -12.32
CA PRO A 15 -3.73 -5.84 -13.71
C PRO A 15 -4.74 -4.68 -13.83
N PRO A 16 -4.98 -4.16 -15.05
CA PRO A 16 -5.96 -3.11 -15.34
C PRO A 16 -7.42 -3.60 -15.19
N SER A 17 -7.78 -4.01 -13.98
CA SER A 17 -9.09 -4.56 -13.67
C SER A 17 -9.46 -4.26 -12.22
N ARG A 18 -10.63 -3.63 -12.05
CA ARG A 18 -11.19 -3.29 -10.74
C ARG A 18 -11.43 -4.53 -9.86
N ALA A 19 -11.56 -5.71 -10.45
CA ALA A 19 -11.78 -6.96 -9.72
C ALA A 19 -10.63 -7.32 -8.77
N PHE A 20 -9.42 -6.77 -9.01
CA PHE A 20 -8.24 -7.03 -8.20
C PHE A 20 -7.85 -5.86 -7.29
N ALA A 21 -8.58 -4.74 -7.34
CA ALA A 21 -8.26 -3.57 -6.53
C ALA A 21 -8.30 -3.86 -5.02
N ASP A 22 -9.14 -4.81 -4.57
CA ASP A 22 -9.19 -5.24 -3.17
C ASP A 22 -7.90 -5.89 -2.68
N LEU A 23 -7.06 -6.42 -3.58
CA LEU A 23 -5.79 -7.04 -3.19
C LEU A 23 -4.81 -6.03 -2.58
N SER A 24 -4.91 -4.73 -2.92
CA SER A 24 -4.08 -3.71 -2.26
C SER A 24 -4.41 -3.60 -0.76
N ARG A 25 -5.70 -3.65 -0.41
CA ARG A 25 -6.18 -3.65 0.97
C ARG A 25 -5.82 -4.94 1.71
N VAL A 26 -5.96 -6.09 1.05
CA VAL A 26 -5.58 -7.40 1.62
C VAL A 26 -4.08 -7.48 1.87
N GLY A 27 -3.26 -7.03 0.91
CA GLY A 27 -1.82 -6.93 1.05
C GLY A 27 -1.41 -6.05 2.22
N LEU A 28 -2.00 -4.86 2.32
CA LEU A 28 -1.76 -3.97 3.46
C LEU A 28 -2.14 -4.62 4.79
N ALA A 29 -3.34 -5.22 4.89
CA ALA A 29 -3.79 -5.88 6.12
C ALA A 29 -2.87 -7.03 6.56
N ALA A 30 -2.35 -7.81 5.59
CA ALA A 30 -1.37 -8.85 5.87
C ALA A 30 -0.07 -8.27 6.44
N LEU A 31 0.41 -7.15 5.89
CA LEU A 31 1.62 -6.48 6.36
C LEU A 31 1.45 -5.90 7.77
N LEU A 32 0.33 -5.22 8.04
CA LEU A 32 0.04 -4.71 9.39
C LEU A 32 0.05 -5.84 10.42
N ARG A 33 -0.52 -7.00 10.06
CA ARG A 33 -0.52 -8.17 10.94
C ARG A 33 0.88 -8.74 11.19
N ILE A 34 1.73 -8.80 10.17
CA ILE A 34 3.14 -9.21 10.31
C ILE A 34 3.88 -8.26 11.28
N HIS A 35 3.64 -6.95 11.15
CA HIS A 35 4.25 -5.92 11.98
C HIS A 35 3.54 -5.67 13.33
N ARG A 36 2.49 -6.44 13.64
CA ARG A 36 1.66 -6.32 14.87
C ARG A 36 1.08 -4.92 15.10
N ILE A 37 0.65 -4.26 14.02
CA ILE A 37 0.01 -2.94 14.06
C ILE A 37 -1.51 -3.15 14.07
N ASP A 38 -2.23 -2.45 14.95
CA ASP A 38 -3.70 -2.49 14.93
C ASP A 38 -4.20 -1.71 13.70
N PRO A 39 -5.08 -2.29 12.86
CA PRO A 39 -5.70 -1.54 11.77
C PRO A 39 -6.42 -0.26 12.21
N GLY A 40 -6.89 -0.18 13.47
CA GLY A 40 -7.45 1.04 14.04
C GLY A 40 -6.44 2.18 14.21
N ASP A 41 -5.15 1.86 14.38
CA ASP A 41 -4.08 2.84 14.60
C ASP A 41 -3.73 3.62 13.32
N ILE A 42 -4.04 3.04 12.15
CA ILE A 42 -3.68 3.61 10.85
C ILE A 42 -4.83 4.40 10.20
N GLY A 43 -5.97 4.51 10.88
CA GLY A 43 -7.15 5.25 10.44
C GLY A 43 -7.66 4.82 9.08
N ASP A 44 -7.91 5.80 8.20
CA ASP A 44 -8.49 5.58 6.87
C ASP A 44 -7.48 5.13 5.80
N LEU A 45 -6.22 4.85 6.16
CA LEU A 45 -5.16 4.49 5.20
C LEU A 45 -5.59 3.33 4.29
N ALA A 46 -6.16 2.26 4.85
CA ALA A 46 -6.61 1.11 4.08
C ALA A 46 -7.75 1.43 3.10
N THR A 47 -8.64 2.34 3.49
CA THR A 47 -9.74 2.83 2.64
C THR A 47 -9.17 3.65 1.48
N SER A 48 -8.30 4.62 1.78
CA SER A 48 -7.67 5.48 0.76
C SER A 48 -6.85 4.68 -0.26
N VAL A 49 -6.07 3.70 0.20
CA VAL A 49 -5.29 2.80 -0.68
C VAL A 49 -6.21 2.02 -1.62
N HIS A 50 -7.33 1.50 -1.09
CA HIS A 50 -8.30 0.76 -1.91
C HIS A 50 -8.95 1.66 -2.97
N GLU A 51 -9.44 2.83 -2.56
CA GLU A 51 -10.14 3.76 -3.46
C GLU A 51 -9.25 4.23 -4.61
N ILE A 52 -8.00 4.60 -4.30
CA ILE A 52 -7.03 5.05 -5.31
C ILE A 52 -6.63 3.90 -6.23
N ALA A 53 -6.36 2.70 -5.70
CA ALA A 53 -6.06 1.53 -6.53
C ALA A 53 -7.22 1.19 -7.46
N ARG A 54 -8.46 1.28 -6.97
CA ARG A 54 -9.68 1.02 -7.74
C ARG A 54 -9.92 2.07 -8.83
N GLU A 55 -9.65 3.33 -8.54
CA GLU A 55 -9.69 4.42 -9.52
C GLU A 55 -8.68 4.16 -10.65
N MET A 56 -7.41 3.94 -10.30
CA MET A 56 -6.32 3.75 -11.27
C MET A 56 -6.50 2.49 -12.13
N THR A 57 -6.80 1.34 -11.52
CA THR A 57 -7.10 0.10 -12.27
C THR A 57 -8.36 0.24 -13.13
N GLY A 58 -9.30 1.08 -12.69
CA GLY A 58 -10.50 1.44 -13.43
C GLY A 58 -10.24 2.29 -14.68
N GLY A 59 -9.10 2.96 -14.76
CA GLY A 59 -8.62 3.69 -15.94
C GLY A 59 -7.99 2.79 -17.01
N GLY A 60 -7.92 1.47 -16.78
CA GLY A 60 -7.38 0.52 -17.76
C GLY A 60 -5.85 0.42 -17.76
N SER A 61 -5.18 1.00 -16.75
CA SER A 61 -3.73 0.90 -16.57
C SER A 61 -3.36 -0.17 -15.54
N GLU A 62 -2.20 -0.81 -15.73
CA GLU A 62 -1.55 -1.58 -14.66
C GLU A 62 -1.26 -0.63 -13.49
N VAL A 63 -1.42 -1.13 -12.28
CA VAL A 63 -1.10 -0.38 -11.05
C VAL A 63 -0.05 -1.14 -10.26
N VAL A 64 1.05 -0.46 -9.95
CA VAL A 64 2.09 -0.94 -9.05
C VAL A 64 1.84 -0.32 -7.68
N VAL A 65 1.68 -1.17 -6.66
CA VAL A 65 1.53 -0.75 -5.27
C VAL A 65 2.78 -1.17 -4.52
N GLU A 66 3.47 -0.22 -3.91
CA GLU A 66 4.67 -0.44 -3.11
C GLU A 66 4.38 -0.11 -1.66
N PHE A 67 4.50 -1.12 -0.79
CA PHE A 67 4.31 -0.99 0.63
C PHE A 67 5.66 -0.91 1.33
N ARG A 68 5.79 0.04 2.25
CA ARG A 68 6.95 0.18 3.14
C ARG A 68 6.45 0.42 4.56
N ILE A 69 6.88 -0.43 5.49
CA ILE A 69 6.58 -0.26 6.92
C ILE A 69 7.89 -0.03 7.63
N THR A 70 8.02 1.14 8.25
CA THR A 70 9.18 1.52 9.06
C THR A 70 8.82 1.49 10.55
N ASP A 71 9.78 1.86 11.38
CA ASP A 71 9.54 2.02 12.82
C ASP A 71 8.64 3.22 13.15
N THR A 72 8.49 4.18 12.23
CA THR A 72 7.76 5.43 12.49
C THR A 72 6.59 5.66 11.55
N GLU A 73 6.53 4.98 10.41
CA GLU A 73 5.56 5.29 9.36
C GLU A 73 5.23 4.07 8.51
N ILE A 74 3.99 4.02 8.03
CA ILE A 74 3.56 3.14 6.95
C ILE A 74 3.37 3.99 5.71
N VAL A 75 4.04 3.62 4.62
CA VAL A 75 3.98 4.32 3.34
C VAL A 75 3.47 3.37 2.27
N VAL A 76 2.52 3.84 1.47
CA VAL A 76 2.02 3.14 0.29
C VAL A 76 2.14 4.07 -0.91
N ASP A 77 2.94 3.67 -1.89
CA ASP A 77 3.05 4.34 -3.18
C ASP A 77 2.23 3.58 -4.21
N LEU A 78 1.31 4.26 -4.90
CA LEU A 78 0.50 3.73 -5.99
C LEU A 78 0.92 4.40 -7.28
N THR A 79 1.47 3.62 -8.22
CA THR A 79 1.90 4.10 -9.53
C THR A 79 1.05 3.48 -10.62
N GLY A 80 0.44 4.32 -11.45
CA GLY A 80 -0.40 3.91 -12.57
C GLY A 80 -0.80 5.14 -13.39
N ASP A 81 -1.11 4.94 -14.67
CA ASP A 81 -1.54 6.03 -15.56
C ASP A 81 -0.55 7.22 -15.61
N GLY A 82 0.75 6.92 -15.62
CA GLY A 82 1.83 7.92 -15.68
C GLY A 82 2.00 8.79 -14.43
N ARG A 83 1.28 8.51 -13.33
CA ARG A 83 1.38 9.24 -12.06
C ARG A 83 1.67 8.30 -10.88
N THR A 84 2.24 8.87 -9.84
CA THR A 84 2.46 8.21 -8.55
C THR A 84 1.74 8.99 -7.46
N ILE A 85 0.97 8.29 -6.63
CA ILE A 85 0.29 8.85 -5.45
C ILE A 85 0.89 8.18 -4.22
N ARG A 86 1.37 8.99 -3.28
CA ARG A 86 1.86 8.53 -1.98
C ARG A 86 0.79 8.75 -0.92
N ILE A 87 0.53 7.72 -0.12
CA ILE A 87 -0.28 7.79 1.08
C ILE A 87 0.58 7.29 2.24
N SER A 88 0.57 8.00 3.36
CA SER A 88 1.26 7.54 4.55
C SER A 88 0.45 7.76 5.81
N SER A 89 0.78 6.98 6.83
CA SER A 89 0.20 7.09 8.16
C SER A 89 1.30 6.88 9.20
N PRO A 90 1.36 7.70 10.27
CA PRO A 90 2.28 7.47 11.39
C PRO A 90 2.02 6.10 12.01
N ARG A 91 3.09 5.47 12.49
CA ARG A 91 2.97 4.29 13.34
C ARG A 91 2.75 4.76 14.79
N ALA A 92 1.59 4.42 15.36
CA ALA A 92 1.27 4.70 16.77
C ALA A 92 1.92 3.67 17.71
#